data_AF-A0A8C3P9Q2-F1
#
_entry.id   AF-A0A8C3P9Q2-F1
#
_cell.length_a   1.000
_cell.length_b   1.000
_cell.length_c   1.000
_cell.angle_alpha   90.00
_cell.angle_beta   90.00
_cell.angle_gamma   90.00
#
_symmetry.space_group_name_H-M   'P 1'
#
loop_
_entity.id
_entity.type
_entity.pdbx_description
1 polymer ?
#
loop_
_entity_poly.entity_id
_entity_poly.type
_entity_poly.pdbx_seq_one_letter_code
_entity_poly.pdbx_strand_id
1 'polypeptide(L)'
;MGASESESHGAAAVCTCPGTTPAVSAIGSLAPQPPLCLRARGRTRPTRDLKLRSRRGLVLGCFLVGRLCERQRFLLCLPGECLLPPGWGRGARQGARGCCGKGERERDPAPLEEIQSWGIPDLTAPTGSPRLGPKRAGRIRQLFYRSRTDAIGQYVVSKPLRKEGKKLWTKAPKLQPLLIPQVLPERLRLIALKKQRTQKDEEEAAEDANLLAKRLKKANKTHQETRANIHRLSSLRTSVSTLESRKKSEIIKI
;
A
#
# COMPACT_ATOMS: atom_id res chain seq x y z
N MET A 1 -28.72 -59.56 13.98
CA MET A 1 -28.70 -59.36 12.52
C MET A 1 -28.37 -57.88 12.34
N GLY A 2 -27.11 -57.48 12.33
CA GLY A 2 -26.17 -57.64 11.19
C GLY A 2 -26.32 -56.38 10.33
N ALA A 3 -25.31 -55.64 9.92
CA ALA A 3 -23.88 -55.64 10.19
C ALA A 3 -23.42 -54.18 9.94
N SER A 4 -22.41 -53.76 10.67
CA SER A 4 -21.57 -52.61 10.39
C SER A 4 -20.70 -52.88 9.16
N GLU A 5 -20.72 -51.99 8.17
CA GLU A 5 -19.72 -51.96 7.08
C GLU A 5 -18.82 -50.73 7.21
N SER A 6 -17.56 -51.05 7.48
CA SER A 6 -16.36 -50.24 7.33
C SER A 6 -15.68 -50.61 6.00
N GLU A 7 -15.11 -49.65 5.29
CA GLU A 7 -13.89 -49.75 4.45
C GLU A 7 -13.65 -48.33 3.85
N SER A 8 -12.67 -47.53 4.33
CA SER A 8 -11.23 -47.53 4.07
C SER A 8 -10.80 -47.17 2.62
N HIS A 9 -9.99 -46.11 2.47
CA HIS A 9 -8.62 -46.11 1.91
C HIS A 9 -8.21 -44.79 1.23
N GLY A 10 -6.94 -44.40 1.46
CA GLY A 10 -6.14 -43.50 0.61
C GLY A 10 -5.75 -42.18 1.29
N ALA A 11 -4.71 -42.06 2.12
CA ALA A 11 -3.26 -42.21 1.90
C ALA A 11 -2.55 -41.00 1.22
N ALA A 12 -1.47 -40.54 1.88
CA ALA A 12 -0.40 -39.62 1.46
C ALA A 12 -0.76 -38.11 1.34
N ALA A 13 0.07 -37.14 1.73
CA ALA A 13 1.51 -37.14 1.90
C ALA A 13 1.98 -36.19 3.02
N VAL A 14 3.02 -36.64 3.71
CA VAL A 14 3.87 -35.94 4.67
C VAL A 14 4.86 -35.06 3.90
N CYS A 15 5.10 -33.84 4.36
CA CYS A 15 6.31 -33.09 4.02
C CYS A 15 6.94 -32.54 5.30
N THR A 16 7.75 -33.40 5.90
CA THR A 16 8.83 -33.08 6.83
C THR A 16 9.99 -32.46 6.06
N CYS A 17 10.47 -31.28 6.49
CA CYS A 17 11.76 -30.74 6.05
C CYS A 17 12.83 -31.06 7.12
N PRO A 18 13.89 -31.81 6.79
CA PRO A 18 15.00 -32.06 7.71
C PRO A 18 16.16 -31.08 7.53
N GLY A 19 16.56 -30.43 8.64
CA GLY A 19 17.95 -30.20 9.06
C GLY A 19 18.91 -29.29 8.27
N THR A 20 20.05 -28.78 8.77
CA THR A 20 20.69 -28.70 10.11
C THR A 20 21.97 -27.84 9.96
N THR A 21 22.06 -26.67 10.63
CA THR A 21 23.25 -26.07 11.30
C THR A 21 24.43 -25.44 10.48
N PRO A 22 25.52 -24.90 11.11
CA PRO A 22 25.60 -23.51 11.63
C PRO A 22 26.90 -22.77 11.20
N ALA A 23 27.03 -21.52 11.65
CA ALA A 23 28.27 -20.77 11.90
C ALA A 23 29.32 -20.63 10.77
N VAL A 24 29.42 -19.42 10.21
CA VAL A 24 30.70 -18.86 9.77
C VAL A 24 30.82 -17.42 10.28
N SER A 25 31.89 -17.21 11.03
CA SER A 25 32.37 -15.97 11.61
C SER A 25 32.82 -14.95 10.56
N ALA A 26 32.59 -13.67 10.90
CA ALA A 26 33.43 -12.49 10.66
C ALA A 26 34.12 -12.32 9.29
N ILE A 27 33.78 -11.23 8.59
CA ILE A 27 34.73 -10.26 8.01
C ILE A 27 33.93 -9.01 7.60
N GLY A 28 34.45 -7.84 7.95
CA GLY A 28 34.38 -6.66 7.06
C GLY A 28 33.18 -5.73 7.20
N SER A 29 33.27 -4.84 8.18
CA SER A 29 32.63 -3.52 8.12
C SER A 29 33.01 -2.81 6.80
N LEU A 30 32.04 -2.51 5.94
CA LEU A 30 32.15 -1.42 4.97
C LEU A 30 30.80 -0.73 4.88
N ALA A 31 30.69 0.42 5.56
CA ALA A 31 29.54 1.31 5.45
C ALA A 31 29.40 1.80 3.99
N PRO A 32 28.21 1.72 3.37
CA PRO A 32 27.98 2.40 2.11
C PRO A 32 27.93 3.91 2.37
N GLN A 33 28.87 4.65 1.79
CA GLN A 33 28.84 6.11 1.80
C GLN A 33 27.57 6.64 1.12
N PRO A 34 26.97 7.74 1.62
CA PRO A 34 25.85 8.38 0.96
C PRO A 34 26.30 9.01 -0.37
N PRO A 35 25.50 8.92 -1.45
CA PRO A 35 25.84 9.59 -2.70
C PRO A 35 25.78 11.11 -2.53
N LEU A 36 26.84 11.76 -3.01
CA LEU A 36 26.99 13.21 -3.11
C LEU A 36 25.79 13.82 -3.85
N CYS A 37 25.16 14.80 -3.21
CA CYS A 37 24.05 15.58 -3.76
C CYS A 37 24.53 16.45 -4.94
N LEU A 38 24.45 15.91 -6.16
CA LEU A 38 24.43 16.73 -7.38
C LEU A 38 23.09 17.49 -7.45
N ARG A 39 23.18 18.83 -7.42
CA ARG A 39 22.06 19.77 -7.60
C ARG A 39 21.39 19.53 -8.96
N ALA A 40 20.27 18.81 -8.96
CA ALA A 40 19.31 18.83 -10.05
C ALA A 40 18.12 19.72 -9.67
N ARG A 41 17.98 20.86 -10.34
CA ARG A 41 16.76 21.68 -10.31
C ARG A 41 15.67 20.89 -11.04
N GLY A 42 14.78 20.24 -10.28
CA GLY A 42 13.62 19.53 -10.81
C GLY A 42 12.49 19.60 -9.81
N ARG A 43 11.32 20.09 -10.25
CA ARG A 43 10.09 20.16 -9.44
C ARG A 43 9.63 18.74 -9.10
N THR A 44 9.99 18.25 -7.93
CA THR A 44 9.41 17.02 -7.35
C THR A 44 8.19 17.38 -6.51
N ARG A 45 7.05 16.77 -6.83
CA ARG A 45 5.84 16.81 -6.00
C ARG A 45 6.19 16.21 -4.63
N PRO A 46 5.84 16.84 -3.50
CA PRO A 46 6.14 16.27 -2.19
C PRO A 46 5.34 14.97 -2.01
N THR A 47 6.07 13.85 -2.01
CA THR A 47 5.56 12.54 -1.66
C THR A 47 5.20 12.47 -0.18
N ARG A 48 4.18 11.66 0.06
CA ARG A 48 3.57 11.30 1.35
C ARG A 48 4.60 10.73 2.33
N ASP A 49 5.25 11.55 3.15
CA ASP A 49 6.01 11.03 4.31
C ASP A 49 6.07 11.97 5.53
N LEU A 50 5.06 12.83 5.68
CA LEU A 50 4.84 13.64 6.90
C LEU A 50 3.80 13.03 7.86
N LYS A 51 3.43 11.75 7.67
CA LYS A 51 2.34 11.12 8.44
C LYS A 51 2.78 10.48 9.77
N LEU A 52 4.08 10.28 10.01
CA LEU A 52 4.56 9.54 11.18
C LEU A 52 5.21 10.37 12.30
N ARG A 53 5.52 11.66 12.08
CA ARG A 53 5.96 12.57 13.17
C ARG A 53 4.83 13.33 13.88
N SER A 54 3.60 13.23 13.40
CA SER A 54 2.48 14.07 13.88
C SER A 54 1.60 13.42 14.95
N ARG A 55 1.71 12.11 15.21
CA ARG A 55 0.93 11.49 16.30
C ARG A 55 1.34 11.96 17.70
N ARG A 56 2.60 12.35 17.91
CA ARG A 56 3.03 12.96 19.19
C ARG A 56 2.62 14.43 19.29
N GLY A 57 2.60 15.18 18.19
CA GLY A 57 2.21 16.60 18.16
C GLY A 57 0.69 16.85 18.26
N LEU A 58 -0.14 15.96 17.70
CA LEU A 58 -1.61 16.05 17.81
C LEU A 58 -2.10 15.82 19.24
N VAL A 59 -1.46 14.91 19.97
CA VAL A 59 -1.80 14.65 21.38
C VAL A 59 -1.34 15.81 22.25
N LEU A 60 -0.15 16.38 22.04
CA LEU A 60 0.31 17.57 22.79
C LEU A 60 -0.50 18.84 22.47
N GLY A 61 -0.90 19.07 21.22
CA GLY A 61 -1.67 20.27 20.83
C GLY A 61 -3.10 20.29 21.37
N CYS A 62 -3.80 19.15 21.36
CA CYS A 62 -5.17 19.07 21.90
C CYS A 62 -5.20 18.98 23.44
N PHE A 63 -4.21 18.35 24.08
CA PHE A 63 -4.16 18.29 25.55
C PHE A 63 -3.89 19.66 26.20
N LEU A 64 -3.24 20.60 25.51
CA LEU A 64 -3.00 21.94 26.04
C LEU A 64 -4.26 22.83 26.03
N VAL A 65 -5.18 22.66 25.07
CA VAL A 65 -6.44 23.42 25.01
C VAL A 65 -7.40 23.03 26.14
N GLY A 66 -7.34 21.77 26.61
CA GLY A 66 -8.20 21.28 27.70
C GLY A 66 -7.88 21.81 29.10
N ARG A 67 -6.74 22.50 29.30
CA ARG A 67 -6.30 22.97 30.64
C ARG A 67 -6.19 24.48 30.80
N LEU A 68 -6.27 25.25 29.72
CA LEU A 68 -6.10 26.69 29.78
C LEU A 68 -7.45 27.34 30.12
N CYS A 69 -7.47 28.18 31.15
CA CYS A 69 -8.68 28.89 31.59
C CYS A 69 -8.88 30.26 30.90
N GLU A 70 -7.84 30.77 30.25
CA GLU A 70 -7.84 32.10 29.63
C GLU A 70 -7.81 32.02 28.11
N ARG A 71 -8.13 33.13 27.45
CA ARG A 71 -8.12 33.22 25.99
C ARG A 71 -6.68 33.19 25.48
N GLN A 72 -6.37 32.23 24.61
CA GLN A 72 -5.02 32.02 24.10
C GLN A 72 -5.01 32.02 22.58
N ARG A 73 -3.92 32.51 21.98
CA ARG A 73 -3.74 32.51 20.52
C ARG A 73 -2.97 31.27 20.09
N PHE A 74 -3.62 30.41 19.32
CA PHE A 74 -3.02 29.20 18.77
C PHE A 74 -2.81 29.34 17.28
N LEU A 75 -1.72 28.75 16.78
CA LEU A 75 -1.54 28.54 15.35
C LEU A 75 -2.30 27.27 14.95
N LEU A 76 -3.40 27.43 14.22
CA LEU A 76 -4.26 26.34 13.76
C LEU A 76 -3.93 26.03 12.30
N CYS A 77 -3.31 24.87 12.06
CA CYS A 77 -2.88 24.42 10.73
C CYS A 77 -3.80 23.36 10.11
N LEU A 78 -4.66 22.75 10.91
CA LEU A 78 -5.63 21.74 10.47
C LEU A 78 -7.05 22.26 10.74
N PRO A 79 -8.05 21.79 9.98
CA PRO A 79 -9.44 22.06 10.30
C PRO A 79 -9.73 21.53 11.71
N GLY A 80 -10.05 22.45 12.61
CA GLY A 80 -10.46 22.18 13.98
C GLY A 80 -11.81 22.81 14.25
N GLU A 81 -12.31 22.65 15.47
CA GLU A 81 -13.64 23.13 15.87
C GLU A 81 -13.79 24.66 15.71
N CYS A 82 -12.73 25.42 16.00
CA CYS A 82 -12.77 26.89 15.98
C CYS A 82 -12.35 27.52 14.65
N LEU A 83 -11.74 26.77 13.73
CA LEU A 83 -11.24 27.32 12.47
C LEU A 83 -11.29 26.28 11.33
N LEU A 84 -11.97 26.66 10.25
CA LEU A 84 -11.88 26.00 8.97
C LEU A 84 -10.88 26.78 8.08
N PRO A 85 -9.68 26.22 7.78
CA PRO A 85 -8.68 26.96 7.02
C PRO A 85 -9.13 27.18 5.57
N PRO A 86 -8.79 28.34 4.95
CA PRO A 86 -9.21 28.68 3.59
C PRO A 86 -8.52 27.84 2.50
N GLY A 87 -7.50 27.05 2.84
CA GLY A 87 -6.83 26.14 1.91
C GLY A 87 -5.87 25.19 2.60
N TRP A 88 -5.52 24.08 1.92
CA TRP A 88 -4.59 23.10 2.45
C TRP A 88 -3.20 23.71 2.65
N GLY A 89 -2.61 23.48 3.84
CA GLY A 89 -1.26 23.95 4.18
C GLY A 89 -1.18 25.40 4.65
N ARG A 90 -2.29 26.15 4.69
CA ARG A 90 -2.33 27.48 5.30
C ARG A 90 -2.82 27.37 6.74
N GLY A 91 -2.02 27.85 7.68
CA GLY A 91 -2.41 28.00 9.08
C GLY A 91 -2.76 29.45 9.40
N ALA A 92 -3.68 29.66 10.34
CA ALA A 92 -3.97 30.99 10.88
C ALA A 92 -3.75 31.00 12.39
N ARG A 93 -3.24 32.11 12.92
CA ARG A 93 -3.19 32.32 14.38
C ARG A 93 -4.53 32.88 14.83
N GLN A 94 -5.29 32.08 15.56
CA GLN A 94 -6.62 32.46 16.06
C GLN A 94 -6.64 32.40 17.59
N GLY A 95 -7.31 33.37 18.22
CA GLY A 95 -7.60 33.34 19.65
C GLY A 95 -8.77 32.42 19.95
N ALA A 96 -8.53 31.34 20.71
CA ALA A 96 -9.57 30.45 21.22
C ALA A 96 -9.77 30.68 22.72
N ARG A 97 -11.01 30.54 23.18
CA ARG A 97 -11.35 30.63 24.61
C ARG A 97 -11.02 29.30 25.29
N GLY A 98 -10.59 29.36 26.55
CA GLY A 98 -10.29 28.21 27.38
C GLY A 98 -11.51 27.39 27.82
N CYS A 99 -11.26 26.15 28.26
CA CYS A 99 -12.28 25.17 28.67
C CYS A 99 -12.95 25.52 30.02
N CYS A 100 -12.25 26.23 30.91
CA CYS A 100 -12.77 26.54 32.24
C CYS A 100 -14.03 27.44 32.17
N GLY A 101 -15.12 26.99 32.81
CA GLY A 101 -16.35 27.76 32.94
C GLY A 101 -16.20 28.88 33.95
N LYS A 102 -15.56 29.99 33.56
CA LYS A 102 -15.70 31.26 34.28
C LYS A 102 -17.01 31.92 33.86
N GLY A 103 -17.71 32.59 34.78
CA GLY A 103 -19.01 33.27 34.55
C GLY A 103 -19.02 34.43 33.54
N GLU A 104 -17.97 34.56 32.73
CA GLU A 104 -17.81 35.54 31.66
C GLU A 104 -18.34 35.01 30.30
N ARG A 105 -19.10 33.91 30.28
CA ARG A 105 -19.68 33.34 29.05
C ARG A 105 -21.09 33.87 28.86
N GLU A 106 -21.39 34.33 27.64
CA GLU A 106 -22.74 34.81 27.29
C GLU A 106 -23.73 33.66 27.08
N ARG A 107 -23.24 32.52 26.57
CA ARG A 107 -24.06 31.32 26.33
C ARG A 107 -23.24 30.07 26.63
N ASP A 108 -23.80 29.18 27.44
CA ASP A 108 -23.25 27.86 27.74
C ASP A 108 -24.21 26.77 27.20
N PRO A 109 -23.81 26.01 26.16
CA PRO A 109 -24.62 24.89 25.68
C PRO A 109 -24.50 23.70 26.65
N ALA A 110 -25.59 23.35 27.32
CA ALA A 110 -25.69 22.18 28.19
C ALA A 110 -26.53 21.07 27.53
N PRO A 111 -25.96 19.90 27.20
CA PRO A 111 -26.74 18.76 26.75
C PRO A 111 -27.51 18.14 27.92
N LEU A 112 -28.76 17.73 27.69
CA LEU A 112 -29.54 16.94 28.64
C LEU A 112 -29.16 15.47 28.49
N GLU A 113 -28.69 14.84 29.57
CA GLU A 113 -28.32 13.41 29.58
C GLU A 113 -29.46 12.52 30.11
N GLU A 114 -30.17 12.98 31.14
CA GLU A 114 -31.26 12.25 31.78
C GLU A 114 -32.51 13.13 31.91
N ILE A 115 -33.66 12.59 31.50
CA ILE A 115 -34.96 13.27 31.54
C ILE A 115 -35.67 12.81 32.82
N GLN A 116 -35.96 13.75 33.73
CA GLN A 116 -36.78 13.48 34.92
C GLN A 116 -38.27 13.43 34.59
N SER A 117 -39.08 12.94 35.53
CA SER A 117 -40.54 12.75 35.35
C SER A 117 -41.29 14.04 35.01
N TRP A 118 -40.84 15.18 35.54
CA TRP A 118 -41.36 16.51 35.21
C TRP A 118 -40.64 17.03 33.96
N GLY A 119 -41.06 16.54 32.79
CA GLY A 119 -40.49 16.94 31.50
C GLY A 119 -40.61 18.44 31.25
N ILE A 120 -39.61 19.02 30.61
CA ILE A 120 -39.62 20.44 30.23
C ILE A 120 -40.44 20.56 28.93
N PRO A 121 -41.53 21.38 28.91
CA PRO A 121 -42.30 21.58 27.69
C PRO A 121 -41.37 22.09 26.57
N ASP A 122 -41.62 21.66 25.34
CA ASP A 122 -40.86 21.95 24.10
C ASP A 122 -39.51 21.24 23.89
N LEU A 123 -38.80 20.86 24.96
CA LEU A 123 -37.53 20.11 24.87
C LEU A 123 -37.73 18.60 24.89
N THR A 124 -38.69 18.12 25.69
CA THR A 124 -38.96 16.69 25.91
C THR A 124 -40.07 16.14 25.00
N ALA A 125 -40.67 16.99 24.15
CA ALA A 125 -41.64 16.59 23.14
C ALA A 125 -41.01 15.58 22.13
N PRO A 126 -41.81 14.71 21.47
CA PRO A 126 -41.25 13.63 20.66
C PRO A 126 -40.34 14.15 19.55
N THR A 127 -39.05 13.93 19.73
CA THR A 127 -38.00 14.26 18.76
C THR A 127 -38.28 13.54 17.45
N GLY A 128 -38.43 14.30 16.37
CA GLY A 128 -38.66 13.72 15.04
C GLY A 128 -37.56 12.75 14.64
N SER A 129 -37.94 11.63 14.02
CA SER A 129 -36.99 10.65 13.49
C SER A 129 -35.99 11.31 12.52
N PRO A 130 -34.76 10.78 12.38
CA PRO A 130 -33.77 11.31 11.45
C PRO A 130 -34.35 11.50 10.05
N ARG A 131 -34.11 12.67 9.45
CA ARG A 131 -34.66 13.03 8.13
C ARG A 131 -34.19 12.13 6.98
N LEU A 132 -33.06 11.43 7.15
CA LEU A 132 -32.44 10.57 6.15
C LEU A 132 -32.08 9.22 6.76
N GLY A 133 -32.41 8.15 6.04
CA GLY A 133 -31.96 6.80 6.37
C GLY A 133 -30.49 6.56 5.98
N PRO A 134 -29.88 5.46 6.45
CA PRO A 134 -28.52 5.12 6.08
C PRO A 134 -28.38 4.83 4.59
N LYS A 135 -27.34 5.42 3.98
CA LYS A 135 -26.98 5.19 2.56
C LYS A 135 -26.17 3.91 2.36
N ARG A 136 -25.49 3.43 3.41
CA ARG A 136 -24.50 2.35 3.29
C ARG A 136 -25.07 0.96 3.50
N ALA A 137 -24.75 0.03 2.61
CA ALA A 137 -25.17 -1.37 2.67
C ALA A 137 -24.93 -2.01 4.05
N GLY A 138 -23.74 -1.84 4.62
CA GLY A 138 -23.41 -2.37 5.94
C GLY A 138 -24.27 -1.78 7.07
N ARG A 139 -24.58 -0.48 7.01
CA ARG A 139 -25.43 0.18 8.02
C ARG A 139 -26.90 -0.21 7.88
N ILE A 140 -27.37 -0.44 6.65
CA ILE A 140 -28.75 -0.92 6.40
C ILE A 140 -28.91 -2.34 6.94
N ARG A 141 -27.92 -3.22 6.75
CA ARG A 141 -27.92 -4.58 7.32
C ARG A 141 -27.99 -4.57 8.84
N GLN A 142 -27.27 -3.65 9.48
CA GLN A 142 -27.31 -3.49 10.94
C GLN A 142 -28.69 -3.03 11.42
N LEU A 143 -29.33 -2.06 10.74
CA LEU A 143 -30.66 -1.57 11.14
C LEU A 143 -31.75 -2.64 11.04
N PHE A 144 -31.72 -3.48 10.01
CA PHE A 144 -32.76 -4.49 9.77
C PHE A 144 -32.32 -5.91 10.18
N TYR A 145 -31.21 -6.04 10.91
CA TYR A 145 -30.63 -7.32 11.34
C TYR A 145 -30.54 -8.36 10.20
N ARG A 146 -30.13 -7.92 9.00
CA ARG A 146 -30.04 -8.78 7.81
C ARG A 146 -28.64 -9.37 7.62
N SER A 147 -28.61 -10.54 6.99
CA SER A 147 -27.37 -11.26 6.69
C SER A 147 -26.63 -10.65 5.49
N ARG A 148 -25.43 -11.17 5.21
CA ARG A 148 -24.57 -10.68 4.12
C ARG A 148 -25.03 -11.12 2.73
N THR A 149 -25.77 -12.23 2.64
CA THR A 149 -26.24 -12.81 1.37
C THR A 149 -27.48 -12.13 0.84
N ASP A 150 -28.26 -11.50 1.72
CA ASP A 150 -29.52 -10.85 1.37
C ASP A 150 -29.34 -9.63 0.46
N ALA A 151 -30.29 -9.47 -0.47
CA ALA A 151 -30.40 -8.31 -1.34
C ALA A 151 -30.93 -7.09 -0.57
N ILE A 152 -30.12 -6.04 -0.46
CA ILE A 152 -30.41 -4.88 0.39
C ILE A 152 -31.38 -3.89 -0.26
N GLY A 153 -31.54 -3.94 -1.60
CA GLY A 153 -32.29 -2.95 -2.37
C GLY A 153 -33.75 -2.77 -1.95
N GLN A 154 -34.36 -3.81 -1.40
CA GLN A 154 -35.75 -3.81 -0.92
C GLN A 154 -35.90 -3.09 0.42
N TYR A 155 -34.85 -3.07 1.24
CA TYR A 155 -34.88 -2.56 2.62
C TYR A 155 -34.43 -1.09 2.72
N VAL A 156 -34.31 -0.38 1.60
CA VAL A 156 -33.86 1.01 1.59
C VAL A 156 -34.99 1.92 2.02
N VAL A 157 -34.79 2.60 3.15
CA VAL A 157 -35.73 3.61 3.64
C VAL A 157 -35.84 4.75 2.63
N SER A 158 -37.03 4.88 2.05
CA SER A 158 -37.34 5.88 1.03
C SER A 158 -38.08 7.05 1.67
N LYS A 159 -37.73 8.27 1.26
CA LYS A 159 -38.38 9.48 1.75
C LYS A 159 -39.59 9.83 0.87
N PRO A 160 -40.82 9.92 1.41
CA PRO A 160 -41.93 10.48 0.67
C PRO A 160 -41.75 12.01 0.54
N LEU A 161 -41.85 12.51 -0.69
CA LEU A 161 -41.87 13.94 -0.99
C LEU A 161 -43.28 14.32 -1.41
N ARG A 162 -43.94 15.16 -0.59
CA ARG A 162 -45.19 15.82 -0.95
C ARG A 162 -44.83 17.22 -1.45
N LYS A 163 -45.17 17.53 -2.70
CA LYS A 163 -45.16 18.90 -3.24
C LYS A 163 -46.58 19.27 -3.55
N GLU A 164 -47.00 20.48 -3.17
CA GLU A 164 -48.33 20.99 -3.43
C GLU A 164 -48.66 20.89 -4.93
N GLY A 165 -49.84 20.36 -5.25
CA GLY A 165 -50.31 20.13 -6.63
C GLY A 165 -49.65 18.97 -7.39
N LYS A 166 -48.76 18.18 -6.78
CA LYS A 166 -48.12 17.02 -7.43
C LYS A 166 -48.41 15.72 -6.69
N LYS A 167 -48.51 14.62 -7.45
CA LYS A 167 -48.64 13.27 -6.89
C LYS A 167 -47.47 12.97 -5.95
N LEU A 168 -47.75 12.19 -4.90
CA LEU A 168 -46.78 11.74 -3.92
C LEU A 168 -45.65 10.97 -4.64
N TRP A 169 -44.40 11.42 -4.50
CA TRP A 169 -43.24 10.76 -5.08
C TRP A 169 -42.25 10.35 -3.99
N THR A 170 -41.69 9.15 -4.07
CA THR A 170 -40.69 8.65 -3.12
C THR A 170 -39.26 8.78 -3.67
N LYS A 171 -38.34 9.31 -2.87
CA LYS A 171 -36.91 9.36 -3.22
C LYS A 171 -36.13 8.42 -2.31
N ALA A 172 -35.43 7.47 -2.92
CA ALA A 172 -34.49 6.59 -2.26
C ALA A 172 -33.04 7.08 -2.49
N PRO A 173 -32.15 6.93 -1.50
CA PRO A 173 -30.73 7.17 -1.70
C PRO A 173 -30.11 6.10 -2.63
N LYS A 174 -29.20 6.50 -3.52
CA LYS A 174 -28.35 5.55 -4.25
C LYS A 174 -27.44 4.81 -3.28
N LEU A 175 -27.59 3.49 -3.20
CA LEU A 175 -26.81 2.63 -2.31
C LEU A 175 -25.31 2.67 -2.61
N GLN A 176 -24.50 2.65 -1.55
CA GLN A 176 -23.03 2.59 -1.58
C GLN A 176 -22.57 1.75 -0.39
N PRO A 177 -21.89 0.60 -0.40
CA PRO A 177 -21.38 -0.26 -1.47
C PRO A 177 -22.08 -1.64 -1.51
N LEU A 178 -22.53 -2.05 -2.69
CA LEU A 178 -22.74 -3.47 -3.00
C LEU A 178 -21.41 -4.08 -3.48
N LEU A 179 -21.31 -5.41 -3.49
CA LEU A 179 -20.43 -6.06 -4.47
C LEU A 179 -21.11 -5.81 -5.84
N ILE A 180 -20.81 -4.66 -6.45
CA ILE A 180 -21.45 -4.23 -7.70
C ILE A 180 -20.94 -5.18 -8.80
N PRO A 181 -21.79 -5.70 -9.70
CA PRO A 181 -21.35 -6.52 -10.83
C PRO A 181 -20.31 -5.82 -11.69
N GLN A 182 -20.22 -4.49 -11.68
CA GLN A 182 -19.18 -3.69 -12.36
C GLN A 182 -17.79 -3.77 -11.71
N VAL A 183 -17.70 -4.02 -10.39
CA VAL A 183 -16.40 -4.11 -9.68
C VAL A 183 -15.70 -5.44 -9.95
N LEU A 184 -16.46 -6.49 -10.25
CA LEU A 184 -15.92 -7.81 -10.60
C LEU A 184 -15.08 -7.80 -11.90
N PRO A 185 -15.57 -7.32 -13.06
CA PRO A 185 -14.81 -7.29 -14.30
C PRO A 185 -13.60 -6.36 -14.21
N GLU A 186 -13.70 -5.23 -13.51
CA GLU A 186 -12.53 -4.36 -13.28
C GLU A 186 -11.44 -5.08 -12.51
N ARG A 187 -11.79 -5.83 -11.46
CA ARG A 187 -10.82 -6.65 -10.70
C ARG A 187 -10.22 -7.76 -11.55
N LEU A 188 -11.05 -8.47 -12.32
CA LEU A 188 -10.59 -9.53 -13.22
C LEU A 188 -9.65 -8.97 -14.28
N ARG A 189 -9.98 -7.80 -14.86
CA ARG A 189 -9.12 -7.09 -15.80
C ARG A 189 -7.78 -6.73 -15.18
N LEU A 190 -7.76 -6.22 -13.95
CA LEU A 190 -6.51 -5.92 -13.24
C LEU A 190 -5.65 -7.17 -13.00
N ILE A 191 -6.28 -8.30 -12.66
CA ILE A 191 -5.59 -9.57 -12.49
C ILE A 191 -5.04 -10.07 -13.82
N ALA A 192 -5.82 -10.01 -14.89
CA ALA A 192 -5.39 -10.38 -16.24
C ALA A 192 -4.20 -9.52 -16.69
N LEU A 193 -4.25 -8.20 -16.49
CA LEU A 193 -3.15 -7.29 -16.81
C LEU A 193 -1.89 -7.60 -16.00
N LYS A 194 -2.01 -8.03 -14.73
CA LYS A 194 -0.86 -8.46 -13.94
C LYS A 194 -0.24 -9.73 -14.51
N LYS A 195 -1.05 -10.73 -14.86
CA LYS A 195 -0.59 -11.97 -15.50
C LYS A 195 0.09 -11.71 -16.86
N GLN A 196 -0.47 -10.81 -17.66
CA GLN A 196 0.13 -10.42 -18.93
C GLN A 196 1.49 -9.73 -18.74
N ARG A 197 1.65 -8.91 -17.69
CA ARG A 197 2.95 -8.29 -17.39
C ARG A 197 3.98 -9.33 -16.97
N THR A 198 3.63 -10.24 -16.07
CA THR A 198 4.57 -11.29 -15.65
C THR A 198 4.96 -12.21 -16.80
N GLN A 199 4.03 -12.57 -17.68
CA GLN A 199 4.33 -13.35 -18.88
C GLN A 199 5.31 -12.62 -19.82
N LYS A 200 5.09 -11.32 -20.04
CA LYS A 200 6.03 -10.51 -20.84
C LYS A 200 7.40 -10.41 -20.19
N ASP A 201 7.47 -10.17 -18.89
CA ASP A 201 8.74 -10.10 -18.16
C ASP A 201 9.50 -11.44 -18.23
N GLU A 202 8.78 -12.58 -18.18
CA GLU A 202 9.35 -13.93 -18.34
C GLU A 202 9.84 -14.20 -19.77
N GLU A 203 9.06 -13.80 -20.79
CA GLU A 203 9.44 -13.89 -22.21
C GLU A 203 10.67 -13.05 -22.52
N GLU A 204 10.70 -11.78 -22.10
CA GLU A 204 11.83 -10.87 -22.27
C GLU A 204 13.09 -11.40 -21.58
N ALA A 205 12.97 -11.92 -20.35
CA ALA A 205 14.10 -12.53 -19.65
C ALA A 205 14.63 -13.79 -20.36
N ALA A 206 13.74 -14.61 -20.94
CA ALA A 206 14.14 -15.79 -21.71
C ALA A 206 14.85 -15.40 -23.02
N GLU A 207 14.36 -14.37 -23.72
CA GLU A 207 14.99 -13.82 -24.92
C GLU A 207 16.40 -13.27 -24.62
N ASP A 208 16.54 -12.50 -23.53
CA ASP A 208 17.82 -11.95 -23.09
C ASP A 208 18.82 -13.04 -22.69
N ALA A 209 18.37 -14.07 -21.95
CA ALA A 209 19.22 -15.21 -21.60
C ALA A 209 19.72 -15.95 -22.85
N ASN A 210 18.86 -16.14 -23.85
CA ASN A 210 19.22 -16.75 -25.12
C ASN A 210 20.23 -15.90 -25.91
N LEU A 211 20.04 -14.57 -25.94
CA LEU A 211 20.97 -13.65 -26.58
C LEU A 211 22.34 -13.65 -25.89
N LEU A 212 22.35 -13.65 -24.56
CA LEU A 212 23.56 -13.69 -23.74
C LEU A 212 24.33 -15.00 -23.96
N ALA A 213 23.63 -16.15 -23.98
CA ALA A 213 24.24 -17.43 -24.30
C ALA A 213 24.88 -17.46 -25.70
N LYS A 214 24.24 -16.86 -26.71
CA LYS A 214 24.81 -16.72 -28.06
C LYS A 214 26.08 -15.85 -28.05
N ARG A 215 26.08 -14.74 -27.31
CA ARG A 215 27.26 -13.85 -27.18
C ARG A 215 28.43 -14.54 -26.47
N LEU A 216 28.17 -15.24 -25.36
CA LEU A 216 29.18 -16.00 -24.64
C LEU A 216 29.77 -17.13 -25.50
N LYS A 217 28.92 -17.87 -26.24
CA LYS A 217 29.39 -18.91 -27.18
C LYS A 217 30.31 -18.33 -28.27
N LYS A 218 29.97 -17.16 -28.84
CA LYS A 218 30.81 -16.49 -29.82
C LYS A 218 32.13 -16.03 -29.22
N ALA A 219 32.11 -15.39 -28.04
CA ALA A 219 33.32 -14.94 -27.36
C ALA A 219 34.24 -16.10 -26.95
N ASN A 220 33.67 -17.22 -26.50
CA ASN A 220 34.46 -18.42 -26.17
C ASN A 220 35.10 -19.04 -27.41
N LYS A 221 34.39 -19.08 -28.56
CA LYS A 221 34.96 -19.55 -29.83
C LYS A 221 36.12 -18.67 -30.29
N THR A 222 35.93 -17.35 -30.30
CA THR A 222 37.02 -16.43 -30.69
C THR A 222 38.22 -16.53 -29.74
N HIS A 223 37.99 -16.69 -28.43
CA HIS A 223 39.06 -16.92 -27.45
C HIS A 223 39.79 -18.26 -27.65
N GLN A 224 39.06 -19.32 -28.02
CA GLN A 224 39.68 -20.62 -28.35
C GLN A 224 40.51 -20.53 -29.64
N GLU A 225 40.00 -19.85 -30.67
CA GLU A 225 40.70 -19.62 -31.93
C GLU A 225 41.98 -18.81 -31.73
N THR A 226 41.93 -17.72 -30.95
CA THR A 226 43.14 -16.93 -30.63
C THR A 226 44.15 -17.75 -29.84
N ARG A 227 43.71 -18.53 -28.84
CA ARG A 227 44.59 -19.42 -28.06
C ARG A 227 45.23 -20.50 -28.93
N ALA A 228 44.47 -21.12 -29.84
CA ALA A 228 44.97 -22.10 -30.79
C ALA A 228 45.98 -21.48 -31.77
N ASN A 229 45.71 -20.27 -32.24
CA ASN A 229 46.63 -19.53 -33.11
C ASN A 229 47.95 -19.21 -32.39
N ILE A 230 47.90 -18.72 -31.15
CA ILE A 230 49.10 -18.48 -30.32
C ILE A 230 49.92 -19.76 -30.16
N HIS A 231 49.28 -20.88 -29.84
CA HIS A 231 49.96 -22.18 -29.69
C HIS A 231 50.59 -22.66 -31.01
N ARG A 232 49.94 -22.42 -32.14
CA ARG A 232 50.48 -22.74 -33.46
C ARG A 232 51.72 -21.90 -33.75
N LEU A 233 51.66 -20.59 -33.51
CA LEU A 233 52.78 -19.66 -33.71
C LEU A 233 53.97 -19.98 -32.78
N SER A 234 53.73 -20.34 -31.52
CA SER A 234 54.80 -20.73 -30.59
C SER A 234 55.49 -22.02 -31.04
N SER A 235 54.73 -23.03 -31.48
CA SER A 235 55.28 -24.28 -32.02
C SER A 235 56.13 -24.05 -33.27
N LEU A 236 55.65 -23.23 -34.21
CA LEU A 236 56.43 -22.83 -35.38
C LEU A 236 57.71 -22.12 -34.97
N ARG A 237 57.64 -21.17 -34.03
CA ARG A 237 58.81 -20.45 -33.53
C ARG A 237 59.85 -21.38 -32.88
N THR A 238 59.42 -22.38 -32.11
CA THR A 238 60.32 -23.39 -31.55
C THR A 238 60.92 -24.30 -32.63
N SER A 239 60.17 -24.67 -33.67
CA SER A 239 60.71 -25.48 -34.76
C SER A 239 61.80 -24.73 -35.53
N VAL A 240 61.59 -23.45 -35.85
CA VAL A 240 62.59 -22.60 -36.52
C VAL A 240 63.85 -22.46 -35.66
N SER A 241 63.72 -22.19 -34.35
CA SER A 241 64.89 -22.07 -33.47
C SER A 241 65.69 -23.37 -33.38
N THR A 242 65.03 -24.52 -33.33
CA THR A 242 65.73 -25.83 -33.32
C THR A 242 66.49 -26.09 -34.63
N LEU A 243 65.92 -25.72 -35.79
CA LEU A 243 66.59 -25.84 -37.08
C LEU A 243 67.80 -24.90 -37.19
N GLU A 244 67.67 -23.66 -36.73
CA GLU A 244 68.80 -22.71 -36.67
C GLU A 244 69.92 -23.21 -35.75
N SER A 245 69.56 -23.82 -34.62
CA SER A 245 70.52 -24.41 -33.68
C SER A 245 71.27 -25.59 -34.31
N ARG A 246 70.56 -26.48 -35.01
CA ARG A 246 71.17 -27.61 -35.73
C ARG A 246 72.14 -27.14 -36.81
N LYS A 247 71.72 -26.18 -37.66
CA LYS A 247 72.58 -25.61 -38.70
C LYS A 247 73.85 -24.99 -38.12
N LYS A 248 73.75 -24.24 -37.01
CA LYS A 248 74.92 -23.70 -36.31
C LYS A 248 75.85 -24.80 -35.79
N SER A 249 75.29 -25.88 -35.23
CA SER A 249 76.10 -27.01 -34.74
C SER A 249 76.78 -27.83 -35.84
N GLU A 250 76.22 -27.86 -37.05
CA GLU A 250 76.82 -28.51 -38.22
C GLU A 250 77.97 -27.69 -38.80
N ILE A 251 77.87 -26.36 -38.77
CA ILE A 251 78.93 -25.44 -39.24
C ILE A 251 80.17 -25.48 -38.33
N ILE A 252 80.02 -25.76 -37.04
CA ILE A 252 81.13 -25.80 -36.05
C ILE A 252 81.89 -27.15 -36.06
N LYS A 253 81.39 -28.17 -36.77
CA LYS A 253 82.00 -29.52 -36.84
C LYS A 253 82.93 -29.74 -38.05
N ILE A 254 83.22 -28.69 -38.81
CA ILE A 254 84.17 -28.65 -39.93
C ILE A 254 85.41 -27.89 -39.45
#